data_AF-A0A8J2PE90-F1
#
_entry.id   AF-A0A8J2PE90-F1
#
_cell.length_a   1.000
_cell.length_b   1.000
_cell.length_c   1.000
_cell.angle_alpha   90.00
_cell.angle_beta   90.00
_cell.angle_gamma   90.00
#
_symmetry.space_group_name_H-M   'P 1'
#
loop_
_entity.id
_entity.type
_entity.pdbx_description
1 polymer ?
#
loop_
_entity_poly.entity_id
_entity_poly.type
_entity_poly.pdbx_seq_one_letter_code
_entity_poly.pdbx_strand_id
1 'polypeptide(L)'
;MGGCCNILFGLLDRVDDMMIFITYCFLVRIFEALGAAMISTSCYTFVAQIFPDNIGSVLGILEIFVGLGLSVGPAIGGLLYDWGGYGLPFYSLGVVMLITIPMNMYLLPSSDFENYSPPAVGTWKLIKLPPVIVVCAVIVVVSNTWGFLDPTLEPHLRE
;
A
#
# COMPACT_ATOMS: atom_id res chain seq x y z
N MET A 1 -6.85 -2.17 7.46
CA MET A 1 -7.09 -3.45 6.77
C MET A 1 -5.84 -4.32 6.65
N GLY A 2 -4.66 -3.77 6.30
CA GLY A 2 -3.40 -4.54 6.26
C GLY A 2 -3.00 -5.20 7.60
N GLY A 3 -3.31 -4.59 8.75
CA GLY A 3 -3.02 -5.16 10.07
C GLY A 3 -3.73 -6.51 10.36
N CYS A 4 -5.02 -6.63 10.04
CA CYS A 4 -5.74 -7.91 10.21
C CYS A 4 -5.20 -9.01 9.27
N CYS A 5 -4.81 -8.62 8.05
CA CYS A 5 -4.21 -9.51 7.06
C CYS A 5 -2.86 -10.06 7.54
N ASN A 6 -2.01 -9.21 8.12
CA ASN A 6 -0.73 -9.62 8.72
C ASN A 6 -0.92 -10.56 9.93
N ILE A 7 -1.93 -10.31 10.77
CA ILE A 7 -2.25 -11.20 11.91
C ILE A 7 -2.76 -12.56 11.42
N LEU A 8 -3.57 -12.59 10.36
CA LEU A 8 -4.02 -13.83 9.72
C LEU A 8 -2.87 -14.61 9.06
N PHE A 9 -1.90 -13.92 8.45
CA PHE A 9 -0.68 -14.55 7.92
C PHE A 9 0.15 -15.23 9.02
N GLY A 10 0.31 -14.59 10.19
CA GLY A 10 1.00 -15.19 11.33
C GLY A 10 0.27 -16.39 11.95
N LEU A 11 -1.04 -16.53 11.72
CA LEU A 11 -1.84 -17.68 12.17
C LEU A 11 -1.86 -18.83 11.15
N LEU A 12 -1.46 -18.55 9.90
CA LEU A 12 -1.44 -19.50 8.79
C LEU A 12 -0.28 -20.52 8.88
N ASP A 13 0.75 -20.20 9.66
CA ASP A 13 1.89 -21.09 9.98
C ASP A 13 1.47 -22.34 10.80
N ARG A 14 0.20 -22.40 11.22
CA ARG A 14 -0.39 -23.51 11.98
C ARG A 14 -1.25 -24.46 11.13
N VAL A 15 -1.26 -24.28 9.81
CA VAL A 15 -2.01 -25.11 8.86
C VAL A 15 -1.02 -25.93 8.03
N ASP A 16 -0.89 -27.22 8.35
CA ASP A 16 0.04 -28.15 7.69
C ASP A 16 -0.31 -28.48 6.22
N ASP A 17 -1.47 -28.04 5.71
CA ASP A 17 -1.98 -28.38 4.38
C ASP A 17 -1.70 -27.27 3.33
N MET A 18 -0.83 -27.59 2.37
CA MET A 18 -0.31 -26.67 1.35
C MET A 18 -1.39 -26.05 0.46
N MET A 19 -2.47 -26.77 0.14
CA MET A 19 -3.56 -26.22 -0.69
C MET A 19 -4.38 -25.16 0.04
N ILE A 20 -4.59 -25.35 1.35
CA ILE A 20 -5.33 -24.42 2.20
C ILE A 20 -4.49 -23.16 2.41
N PHE A 21 -3.20 -23.31 2.69
CA PHE A 21 -2.26 -22.19 2.82
C PHE A 21 -2.25 -21.29 1.58
N ILE A 22 -2.12 -21.87 0.38
CA ILE A 22 -2.08 -21.12 -0.88
C ILE A 22 -3.39 -20.35 -1.10
N THR A 23 -4.54 -20.99 -0.85
CA THR A 23 -5.86 -20.37 -1.06
C THR A 23 -6.06 -19.17 -0.14
N TYR A 24 -5.74 -19.29 1.15
CA TYR A 24 -5.84 -18.17 2.09
C TYR A 24 -4.85 -17.06 1.76
N CYS A 25 -3.63 -17.39 1.35
CA CYS A 25 -2.63 -16.41 0.91
C CYS A 25 -3.17 -15.54 -0.24
N PHE A 26 -3.77 -16.16 -1.26
CA PHE A 26 -4.39 -15.42 -2.37
C PHE A 26 -5.54 -14.53 -1.91
N LEU A 27 -6.44 -15.03 -1.06
CA LEU A 27 -7.55 -14.23 -0.55
C LEU A 27 -7.04 -13.01 0.21
N VAL A 28 -6.10 -13.20 1.15
CA VAL A 28 -5.53 -12.11 1.94
C VAL A 28 -4.83 -11.10 1.04
N ARG A 29 -4.07 -11.55 0.04
CA ARG A 29 -3.39 -10.67 -0.92
C ARG A 29 -4.35 -9.84 -1.75
N ILE A 30 -5.49 -10.40 -2.17
CA ILE A 30 -6.52 -9.65 -2.89
C ILE A 30 -7.10 -8.54 -2.00
N PHE A 31 -7.44 -8.86 -0.74
CA PHE A 31 -7.96 -7.87 0.20
C PHE A 31 -6.93 -6.79 0.55
N GLU A 32 -5.67 -7.18 0.73
CA GLU A 32 -4.56 -6.26 0.98
C GLU A 32 -4.36 -5.31 -0.21
N ALA A 33 -4.30 -5.84 -1.43
CA ALA A 33 -4.16 -5.06 -2.65
C ALA A 33 -5.32 -4.07 -2.84
N LEU A 34 -6.56 -4.50 -2.59
CA LEU A 34 -7.72 -3.63 -2.65
C LEU A 34 -7.63 -2.49 -1.61
N GLY A 35 -7.25 -2.82 -0.38
CA GLY A 35 -7.03 -1.85 0.68
C GLY A 35 -5.95 -0.83 0.32
N ALA A 36 -4.82 -1.28 -0.20
CA ALA A 36 -3.72 -0.42 -0.62
C ALA A 36 -4.14 0.53 -1.75
N ALA A 37 -4.88 0.03 -2.75
CA ALA A 37 -5.39 0.84 -3.86
C ALA A 37 -6.39 1.92 -3.40
N MET A 38 -7.26 1.59 -2.45
CA MET A 38 -8.19 2.57 -1.87
C MET A 38 -7.43 3.66 -1.10
N ILE A 39 -6.48 3.26 -0.25
CA ILE A 39 -5.70 4.20 0.57
C ILE A 39 -4.90 5.15 -0.33
N SER A 40 -4.18 4.63 -1.33
CA SER A 40 -3.39 5.47 -2.24
C SER A 40 -4.28 6.48 -2.96
N THR A 41 -5.40 6.02 -3.53
CA THR A 41 -6.36 6.90 -4.23
C THR A 41 -6.92 7.99 -3.31
N SER A 42 -7.35 7.63 -2.09
CA SER A 42 -7.87 8.57 -1.12
C SER A 42 -6.81 9.57 -0.65
N CYS A 43 -5.58 9.11 -0.37
CA CYS A 43 -4.48 9.98 0.03
C CYS A 43 -4.13 11.01 -1.04
N TYR A 44 -3.95 10.60 -2.29
CA TYR A 44 -3.65 11.54 -3.39
C TYR A 44 -4.78 12.55 -3.61
N THR A 45 -6.04 12.10 -3.55
CA THR A 45 -7.22 12.98 -3.69
C THR A 45 -7.31 13.98 -2.54
N PHE A 46 -7.08 13.53 -1.31
CA PHE A 46 -7.10 14.35 -0.12
C PHE A 46 -6.02 15.44 -0.15
N VAL A 47 -4.79 15.07 -0.50
CA VAL A 47 -3.68 16.02 -0.64
C VAL A 47 -3.97 17.05 -1.74
N ALA A 48 -4.52 16.60 -2.88
CA ALA A 48 -4.89 17.49 -3.98
C ALA A 48 -5.96 18.52 -3.59
N GLN A 49 -6.87 18.14 -2.68
CA GLN A 49 -7.93 19.04 -2.18
C GLN A 49 -7.44 20.03 -1.14
N ILE A 50 -6.52 19.64 -0.24
CA ILE A 50 -6.01 20.52 0.82
C ILE A 50 -4.96 21.49 0.31
N PHE A 51 -4.11 21.06 -0.63
CA PHE A 51 -3.01 21.87 -1.16
C PHE A 51 -3.10 22.07 -2.69
N PRO A 52 -4.20 22.68 -3.20
CA PRO A 52 -4.45 22.77 -4.63
C PRO A 52 -3.37 23.55 -5.41
N ASP A 53 -2.71 24.52 -4.77
CA ASP A 53 -1.67 25.33 -5.41
C ASP A 53 -0.31 24.64 -5.50
N ASN A 54 -0.06 23.61 -4.67
CA ASN A 54 1.26 22.99 -4.52
C ASN A 54 1.21 21.46 -4.51
N ILE A 55 0.23 20.86 -5.20
CA ILE A 55 0.00 19.39 -5.23
C ILE A 55 1.29 18.65 -5.57
N GLY A 56 2.00 19.06 -6.63
CA GLY A 56 3.22 18.38 -7.09
C GLY A 56 4.33 18.35 -6.04
N SER A 57 4.54 19.43 -5.30
CA SER A 57 5.56 19.50 -4.25
C SER A 57 5.20 18.64 -3.05
N VAL A 58 3.93 18.65 -2.62
CA VAL A 58 3.48 17.83 -1.48
C VAL A 58 3.52 16.34 -1.84
N LEU A 59 3.10 15.97 -3.06
CA LEU A 59 3.22 14.60 -3.54
C LEU A 59 4.67 14.15 -3.67
N GLY A 60 5.57 15.03 -4.14
CA GLY A 60 7.00 14.73 -4.20
C GLY A 60 7.60 14.43 -2.82
N ILE A 61 7.25 15.20 -1.80
CA ILE A 61 7.67 14.94 -0.42
C ILE A 61 7.09 13.61 0.08
N LEU A 62 5.83 13.32 -0.23
CA LEU A 62 5.17 12.07 0.15
C LEU A 62 5.87 10.85 -0.46
N GLU A 63 6.24 10.90 -1.74
CA GLU A 63 7.01 9.85 -2.41
C GLU A 63 8.42 9.66 -1.81
N ILE A 64 9.08 10.73 -1.34
CA ILE A 64 10.36 10.62 -0.62
C ILE A 64 10.16 9.81 0.67
N PHE A 65 9.11 10.08 1.44
CA PHE A 65 8.81 9.31 2.65
C PHE A 65 8.46 7.85 2.33
N VAL A 66 7.76 7.58 1.24
CA VAL A 66 7.50 6.21 0.76
C VAL A 66 8.81 5.50 0.43
N GLY A 67 9.70 6.13 -0.33
CA GLY A 67 11.02 5.57 -0.68
C GLY A 67 11.91 5.31 0.54
N LEU A 68 11.88 6.22 1.52
CA LEU A 68 12.56 6.02 2.81
C LEU A 68 11.97 4.82 3.56
N GLY A 69 10.64 4.68 3.60
CA GLY A 69 9.97 3.53 4.21
C GLY A 69 10.36 2.21 3.57
N LEU A 70 10.44 2.16 2.23
CA LEU A 70 10.87 0.97 1.48
C LEU A 70 12.35 0.63 1.73
N SER A 71 13.20 1.63 1.95
CA SER A 71 14.63 1.43 2.20
C SER A 71 14.92 0.98 3.63
N VAL A 72 14.27 1.64 4.61
CA VAL A 72 14.51 1.39 6.04
C VAL A 72 13.68 0.22 6.56
N GLY A 73 12.56 -0.10 5.90
CA GLY A 73 11.64 -1.17 6.28
C GLY A 73 12.30 -2.54 6.42
N PRO A 74 13.02 -3.06 5.41
CA PRO A 74 13.70 -4.35 5.48
C PRO A 74 14.78 -4.40 6.58
N ALA A 75 15.53 -3.30 6.76
CA ALA A 75 16.57 -3.23 7.79
C ALA A 75 15.96 -3.32 9.20
N ILE A 76 14.90 -2.57 9.48
CA ILE A 76 14.19 -2.64 10.76
C ILE A 76 13.53 -4.01 10.93
N GLY A 77 12.88 -4.53 9.88
CA GLY A 77 12.22 -5.84 9.91
C GLY A 77 13.19 -6.99 10.19
N GLY A 78 14.38 -6.96 9.59
CA GLY A 78 15.45 -7.93 9.84
C GLY A 78 15.98 -7.89 11.27
N LEU A 79 16.21 -6.69 11.82
CA LEU A 79 16.62 -6.54 13.22
C LEU A 79 15.57 -7.07 14.21
N LEU A 80 14.28 -6.84 13.92
CA LEU A 80 13.20 -7.39 14.74
C LEU A 80 13.09 -8.91 14.62
N TYR A 81 13.38 -9.45 13.44
CA TYR A 81 13.45 -10.90 13.21
C TYR A 81 14.58 -11.54 14.04
N ASP A 82 15.77 -10.94 14.06
CA ASP A 82 16.93 -11.45 14.80
C ASP A 82 16.69 -11.48 16.33
N TRP A 83 15.92 -10.53 16.87
CA TRP A 83 15.62 -10.47 18.30
C TRP A 83 14.44 -11.33 18.74
N GLY A 84 13.45 -11.54 17.87
CA GLY A 84 12.14 -12.08 18.27
C GLY A 84 11.61 -13.22 17.42
N GLY A 85 12.37 -13.67 16.42
CA GLY A 85 11.96 -14.68 15.46
C GLY A 85 10.92 -14.17 14.46
N TYR A 86 10.37 -15.11 13.68
CA TYR A 86 9.51 -14.83 12.52
C TYR A 86 8.29 -13.96 12.83
N GLY A 87 7.66 -14.11 14.00
CA GLY A 87 6.42 -13.40 14.31
C GLY A 87 6.58 -11.95 14.76
N LEU A 88 7.74 -11.57 15.32
CA LEU A 88 7.95 -10.26 15.94
C LEU A 88 7.79 -9.05 14.98
N PRO A 89 8.35 -9.05 13.76
CA PRO A 89 8.15 -7.95 12.82
C PRO A 89 6.68 -7.80 12.39
N PHE A 90 5.91 -8.89 12.33
CA PHE A 90 4.50 -8.83 11.98
C PHE A 90 3.65 -8.24 13.12
N TYR A 91 3.92 -8.63 14.36
CA TYR A 91 3.20 -8.08 15.51
C TYR A 91 3.49 -6.59 15.70
N SER A 92 4.74 -6.15 15.54
CA SER A 92 5.09 -4.74 15.69
C SER A 92 4.45 -3.87 14.60
N LEU A 93 4.50 -4.31 13.34
CA LEU A 93 3.81 -3.63 12.23
C LEU A 93 2.30 -3.60 12.44
N GLY A 94 1.71 -4.69 12.92
CA GLY A 94 0.28 -4.79 13.22
C GLY A 94 -0.15 -3.80 14.32
N VAL A 95 0.62 -3.68 15.40
CA VAL A 95 0.35 -2.74 16.50
C VAL A 95 0.50 -1.29 16.03
N VAL A 96 1.57 -0.98 15.30
CA VAL A 96 1.78 0.37 14.75
C VAL A 96 0.61 0.76 13.84
N MET A 97 0.19 -0.12 12.93
CA MET A 97 -0.98 0.12 12.08
C MET A 97 -2.27 0.32 12.88
N LEU A 98 -2.48 -0.43 13.96
CA LEU A 98 -3.66 -0.29 14.80
C LEU A 98 -3.68 1.06 15.54
N ILE A 99 -2.53 1.59 15.96
CA ILE A 99 -2.40 2.89 16.62
C ILE A 99 -2.66 4.05 15.65
N THR A 100 -2.31 3.89 14.37
CA THR A 100 -2.57 4.91 13.34
C THR A 100 -4.07 5.14 13.12
N ILE A 101 -4.93 4.14 13.37
CA ILE A 101 -6.39 4.26 13.19
C ILE A 101 -7.01 5.33 14.10
N PRO A 102 -6.90 5.26 15.44
CA PRO A 102 -7.43 6.29 16.32
C PRO A 102 -6.74 7.64 16.09
N MET A 103 -5.43 7.64 15.80
CA MET A 103 -4.71 8.88 15.52
C MET A 103 -5.28 9.60 14.29
N ASN A 104 -5.58 8.87 13.21
CA ASN A 104 -6.25 9.44 12.04
C ASN A 104 -7.68 9.89 12.35
N MET A 105 -8.43 9.16 13.18
CA MET A 105 -9.78 9.59 13.58
C MET A 105 -9.79 10.88 14.40
N TYR A 106 -8.78 11.12 15.22
CA TYR A 106 -8.67 12.37 16.00
C TYR A 106 -8.06 13.52 15.19
N LEU A 107 -7.14 13.23 14.27
CA LEU A 107 -6.41 14.25 13.53
C LEU A 107 -7.13 14.71 12.26
N LEU A 108 -7.91 13.85 11.60
CA LEU A 108 -8.76 14.28 10.48
C LEU A 108 -10.02 14.98 11.02
N PRO A 109 -10.18 16.31 10.81
CA PRO A 109 -11.42 16.99 11.14
C PRO A 109 -12.52 16.46 10.23
N SER A 110 -13.62 15.99 10.81
CA SER A 110 -14.75 15.39 10.10
C SER A 110 -15.67 16.40 9.39
N SER A 111 -15.20 17.61 9.08
CA SER A 111 -16.12 18.76 8.93
C SER A 111 -16.27 19.43 7.56
N ASP A 112 -15.55 19.10 6.49
CA ASP A 112 -15.74 19.85 5.21
C ASP A 112 -15.86 19.01 3.93
N PHE A 113 -15.77 17.68 3.99
CA PHE A 113 -15.83 16.83 2.79
C PHE A 113 -17.24 16.38 2.38
N GLU A 114 -18.26 16.69 3.17
CA GLU A 114 -19.65 16.24 2.95
C GLU A 114 -20.33 16.95 1.76
N ASN A 115 -19.78 18.08 1.28
CA ASN A 115 -20.33 18.84 0.16
C ASN A 115 -19.63 18.60 -1.19
N TYR A 116 -18.63 17.71 -1.26
CA TYR A 116 -18.00 17.37 -2.53
C TYR A 116 -18.77 16.25 -3.23
N SER A 117 -19.78 16.63 -4.03
CA SER A 117 -20.33 15.74 -5.06
C SER A 117 -19.39 15.79 -6.27
N PRO A 118 -18.53 14.77 -6.51
CA PRO A 118 -17.79 14.73 -7.75
C PRO A 118 -18.80 14.76 -8.89
N PRO A 119 -18.56 15.55 -9.96
CA PRO A 119 -19.40 15.46 -11.14
C PRO A 119 -19.45 13.99 -11.57
N ALA A 120 -20.64 13.46 -11.84
CA ALA A 120 -20.86 12.09 -12.29
C ALA A 120 -20.32 11.90 -13.72
N VAL A 121 -19.02 12.12 -13.90
CA VAL A 121 -18.31 11.78 -15.12
C VAL A 121 -18.07 10.29 -15.02
N GLY A 122 -18.91 9.51 -15.71
CA GLY A 122 -18.78 8.05 -15.67
C GLY A 122 -17.35 7.65 -16.01
N THR A 123 -16.73 6.79 -15.19
CA THR A 123 -15.34 6.30 -15.32
C THR A 123 -15.05 5.82 -16.74
N TRP A 124 -16.06 5.25 -17.40
CA TRP A 124 -16.05 4.84 -18.80
C TRP A 124 -15.79 5.97 -19.83
N LYS A 125 -16.20 7.21 -19.53
CA LYS A 125 -15.89 8.38 -20.35
C LYS A 125 -14.47 8.88 -20.12
N LEU A 126 -13.95 8.78 -18.89
CA LEU A 126 -12.55 9.14 -18.58
C LEU A 126 -11.56 8.21 -19.28
N ILE A 127 -11.81 6.90 -19.28
CA ILE A 127 -10.93 5.91 -19.91
C ILE A 127 -10.84 6.11 -21.44
N LYS A 128 -11.86 6.69 -22.07
CA LYS A 128 -11.86 6.99 -23.51
C LYS A 128 -11.03 8.22 -23.89
N LEU A 129 -10.51 8.98 -22.93
CA LEU A 129 -9.65 10.12 -23.21
C LEU A 129 -8.24 9.64 -23.59
N PRO A 130 -7.69 10.08 -24.75
CA PRO A 130 -6.36 9.67 -25.20
C PRO A 130 -5.24 9.87 -24.16
N PRO A 131 -5.19 11.00 -23.40
CA PRO A 131 -4.20 11.18 -22.35
C PRO A 131 -4.26 10.12 -21.25
N VAL A 132 -5.46 9.69 -20.85
CA VAL A 132 -5.66 8.68 -19.80
C VAL A 132 -5.13 7.32 -20.27
N ILE A 133 -5.38 6.96 -21.53
CA ILE A 133 -4.88 5.71 -22.12
C ILE A 133 -3.35 5.71 -22.14
N VAL A 134 -2.72 6.83 -22.53
CA VAL A 134 -1.26 6.96 -22.56
C VAL A 134 -0.67 6.81 -21.16
N VAL A 135 -1.24 7.47 -20.16
CA VAL A 135 -0.78 7.35 -18.76
C VAL A 135 -0.94 5.91 -18.25
N CYS A 136 -2.09 5.27 -18.52
CA CYS A 136 -2.29 3.86 -18.16
C CYS A 136 -1.27 2.94 -18.83
N ALA A 137 -0.96 3.15 -20.12
CA ALA A 137 0.04 2.38 -20.83
C ALA A 137 1.44 2.55 -20.22
N VAL A 138 1.82 3.77 -19.87
CA VAL A 138 3.09 4.05 -19.17
C VAL A 138 3.13 3.33 -17.82
N ILE A 139 2.06 3.41 -17.03
CA ILE A 139 1.97 2.72 -15.73
C ILE A 139 2.13 1.21 -15.92
N VAL A 140 1.48 0.60 -16.92
CA VAL A 140 1.63 -0.83 -17.20
C VAL A 140 3.09 -1.17 -17.51
N VAL A 141 3.75 -0.41 -18.37
CA VAL A 141 5.15 -0.65 -18.73
C VAL A 141 6.06 -0.56 -17.49
N VAL A 142 5.91 0.50 -16.67
CA VAL A 142 6.70 0.68 -15.44
C VAL A 142 6.46 -0.46 -14.46
N SER A 143 5.21 -0.87 -14.24
CA SER A 143 4.88 -1.98 -13.34
C SER A 143 5.49 -3.31 -13.79
N ASN A 144 5.55 -3.56 -15.10
CA ASN A 144 6.24 -4.74 -15.64
C ASN A 144 7.75 -4.67 -15.38
N THR A 145 8.36 -3.49 -15.45
CA THR A 145 9.78 -3.32 -15.12
C THR A 145 10.08 -3.65 -13.66
N TRP A 146 9.30 -3.13 -12.72
CA TRP A 146 9.45 -3.45 -11.29
C TRP A 146 9.23 -4.94 -11.00
N GLY A 147 8.17 -5.54 -11.57
CA GLY A 147 7.87 -6.95 -11.38
C GLY A 147 8.93 -7.91 -11.94
N PHE A 148 9.73 -7.48 -12.93
CA PHE A 148 10.88 -8.23 -13.44
C PHE A 148 12.14 -7.99 -12.62
N LEU A 149 12.31 -6.79 -12.05
CA LEU A 149 13.52 -6.40 -11.34
C LEU A 149 13.66 -7.14 -10.01
N ASP A 150 12.58 -7.22 -9.23
CA ASP A 150 12.57 -7.89 -7.91
C ASP A 150 13.05 -9.36 -7.97
N PRO A 151 12.49 -10.24 -8.83
CA PRO A 151 12.94 -11.64 -8.90
C PRO A 151 14.31 -11.82 -9.58
N THR A 152 14.77 -10.85 -10.37
CA THR A 152 16.08 -10.92 -11.04
C THR A 152 17.22 -10.44 -10.15
N LEU A 153 16.93 -9.55 -9.20
CA LEU A 153 17.89 -9.04 -8.21
C LEU A 153 18.11 -10.01 -7.04
N GLU A 154 17.11 -10.83 -6.69
CA GLU A 154 17.20 -11.78 -5.55
C GLU A 154 18.38 -12.78 -5.63
N PRO A 155 18.71 -13.37 -6.79
CA PRO A 155 19.88 -14.25 -6.92
C PRO A 155 21.22 -13.51 -6.80
N HIS A 156 21.31 -12.29 -7.32
CA HIS A 156 22.56 -11.51 -7.37
C HIS A 156 22.91 -10.83 -6.04
N LEU A 157 21.93 -10.64 -5.15
CA LEU A 157 22.15 -10.11 -3.80
C LEU A 157 22.57 -11.19 -2.78
N ARG A 158 22.50 -12.47 -3.17
CA ARG A 158 22.86 -13.63 -2.34
C ARG A 158 24.29 -14.14 -2.59
N GLU A 159 24.97 -13.63 -3.60
CA GLU A 159 26.41 -13.85 -3.88
C GLU A 159 27.27 -12.76 -3.23
#